data_AF-A0A7C6EMK5-F1
#
_entry.id   AF-A0A7C6EMK5-F1
#
_cell.length_a   1.000
_cell.length_b   1.000
_cell.length_c   1.000
_cell.angle_alpha   90.00
_cell.angle_beta   90.00
_cell.angle_gamma   90.00
#
_symmetry.space_group_name_H-M   'P 1'
#
loop_
_entity.id
_entity.type
_entity.pdbx_description
1 polymer ?
#
loop_
_entity_poly.entity_id
_entity_poly.type
_entity_poly.pdbx_seq_one_letter_code
_entity_poly.pdbx_strand_id
1 'polypeptide(L)'
;MARRRVVGRGRAADMLQAAIRREAGRAASLLEHDVEDLYVIIGSQLAAIQVAAKMARARIPPRANKREFILQRMPIMTELPKDAGKKFVESCWSKIVDRACRWWAENKEKFSGKDAKMIIRGLAPEIAPAIPAKFRAGSIIALTAALLVKEGLDKVCEKIAVQESIGGAASQENAQPS
;
A
#
# COMPACT_ATOMS: atom_id res chain seq x y z
N MET A 1 -5.80 38.62 11.32
CA MET A 1 -6.06 37.18 11.09
C MET A 1 -5.02 36.62 10.13
N ALA A 2 -4.04 35.84 10.61
CA ALA A 2 -2.98 35.28 9.76
C ALA A 2 -3.49 34.02 9.04
N ARG A 3 -3.58 34.07 7.71
CA ARG A 3 -3.81 32.89 6.85
C ARG A 3 -2.60 31.96 6.99
N ARG A 4 -2.74 30.86 7.75
CA ARG A 4 -1.78 29.76 7.77
C ARG A 4 -1.65 29.20 6.34
N ARG A 5 -0.49 29.40 5.72
CA ARG A 5 -0.14 28.87 4.40
C ARG A 5 -0.24 27.34 4.39
N VAL A 6 -1.16 26.80 3.59
CA VAL A 6 -1.33 25.36 3.26
C VAL A 6 -0.23 24.85 2.31
N VAL A 7 0.92 25.51 2.24
CA VAL A 7 1.97 25.31 1.22
C VAL A 7 2.71 23.97 1.39
N GLY A 8 2.68 23.36 2.58
CA GLY A 8 3.35 22.09 2.85
C GLY A 8 2.60 20.82 2.41
N ARG A 9 1.26 20.84 2.36
CA ARG A 9 0.46 19.63 2.03
C ARG A 9 0.50 19.29 0.54
N GLY A 10 0.51 20.31 -0.34
CA GLY A 10 0.60 20.11 -1.79
C GLY A 10 1.90 19.41 -2.19
N ARG A 11 3.06 19.97 -1.78
CA ARG A 11 4.38 19.44 -2.14
C ARG A 11 4.61 17.98 -1.73
N ALA A 12 4.11 17.59 -0.55
CA ALA A 12 4.23 16.20 -0.10
C ALA A 12 3.32 15.24 -0.89
N ALA A 13 2.12 15.68 -1.24
CA ALA A 13 1.21 14.92 -2.11
C ALA A 13 1.79 14.79 -3.53
N ASP A 14 2.37 15.86 -4.07
CA ASP A 14 3.03 15.87 -5.38
C ASP A 14 4.23 14.89 -5.41
N MET A 15 5.04 14.90 -4.35
CA MET A 15 6.15 13.95 -4.20
C MET A 15 5.68 12.51 -4.15
N LEU A 16 4.59 12.23 -3.41
CA LEU A 16 4.03 10.89 -3.33
C LEU A 16 3.49 10.42 -4.68
N GLN A 17 2.76 11.29 -5.39
CA GLN A 17 2.21 10.97 -6.69
C GLN A 17 3.31 10.72 -7.73
N ALA A 18 4.38 11.54 -7.72
CA ALA A 18 5.55 11.31 -8.55
C ALA A 18 6.24 9.97 -8.22
N ALA A 19 6.38 9.64 -6.94
CA ALA A 19 6.94 8.36 -6.51
C ALA A 19 6.07 7.19 -6.99
N ILE A 20 4.75 7.24 -6.81
CA ILE A 20 3.81 6.21 -7.31
C ILE A 20 3.98 6.00 -8.82
N ARG A 21 4.03 7.08 -9.61
CA ARG A 21 4.17 6.98 -11.09
C ARG A 21 5.48 6.33 -11.51
N ARG A 22 6.56 6.56 -10.75
CA ARG A 22 7.88 5.96 -10.97
C ARG A 22 7.88 4.48 -10.59
N GLU A 23 7.33 4.14 -9.42
CA GLU A 23 7.33 2.77 -8.92
C GLU A 23 6.32 1.86 -9.63
N ALA A 24 5.24 2.40 -10.19
CA ALA A 24 4.22 1.61 -10.87
C ALA A 24 4.76 0.75 -12.03
N GLY A 25 5.77 1.23 -12.77
CA GLY A 25 6.42 0.43 -13.81
C GLY A 25 7.20 -0.77 -13.24
N ARG A 26 7.90 -0.55 -12.12
CA ARG A 26 8.62 -1.62 -11.41
C ARG A 26 7.67 -2.59 -10.73
N ALA A 27 6.56 -2.11 -10.19
CA ALA A 27 5.53 -2.95 -9.59
C ALA A 27 4.82 -3.81 -10.64
N ALA A 28 4.57 -3.27 -11.84
CA ALA A 28 4.01 -4.03 -12.95
C ALA A 28 4.90 -5.18 -13.41
N SER A 29 6.22 -4.98 -13.49
CA SER A 29 7.16 -6.06 -13.84
C SER A 29 7.23 -7.17 -12.80
N LEU A 30 6.72 -6.94 -11.58
CA LEU A 30 6.70 -7.95 -10.53
C LEU A 30 5.45 -8.85 -10.58
N LEU A 31 4.52 -8.61 -11.50
CA LEU A 31 3.31 -9.44 -11.64
C LEU A 31 3.59 -10.85 -12.16
N GLU A 32 4.79 -11.12 -12.66
CA GLU A 32 5.23 -12.46 -13.03
C GLU A 32 5.45 -13.34 -11.80
N HIS A 33 5.85 -12.74 -10.68
CA HIS A 33 6.02 -13.43 -9.40
C HIS A 33 4.70 -13.90 -8.80
N ASP A 34 4.75 -14.91 -7.93
CA ASP A 34 3.57 -15.32 -7.18
C ASP A 34 3.21 -14.28 -6.10
N VAL A 35 2.06 -14.50 -5.47
CA VAL A 35 1.57 -13.60 -4.42
C VAL A 35 2.48 -13.63 -3.18
N GLU A 36 3.14 -14.76 -2.92
CA GLU A 36 4.01 -14.91 -1.76
C GLU A 36 5.29 -14.07 -1.87
N ASP A 37 5.89 -14.05 -3.05
CA ASP A 37 7.01 -13.19 -3.42
C ASP A 37 6.64 -11.71 -3.29
N LEU A 38 5.43 -11.32 -3.71
CA LEU A 38 4.96 -9.95 -3.52
C LEU A 38 4.87 -9.58 -2.03
N TYR A 39 4.45 -10.50 -1.15
CA TYR A 39 4.51 -10.28 0.29
C TYR A 39 5.95 -10.14 0.80
N VAL A 40 6.89 -10.96 0.32
CA VAL A 40 8.32 -10.85 0.67
C VAL A 40 8.87 -9.46 0.29
N ILE A 41 8.55 -8.98 -0.91
CA ILE A 41 9.00 -7.65 -1.38
C ILE A 41 8.37 -6.55 -0.53
N ILE A 42 7.07 -6.60 -0.25
CA ILE A 42 6.38 -5.63 0.62
C ILE A 42 7.03 -5.61 2.01
N GLY A 43 7.24 -6.77 2.64
CA GLY A 43 7.88 -6.86 3.95
C GLY A 43 9.30 -6.28 3.96
N SER A 44 10.07 -6.55 2.92
CA SER A 44 11.42 -5.99 2.75
C SER A 44 11.39 -4.46 2.64
N GLN A 45 10.42 -3.89 1.90
CA GLN A 45 10.24 -2.45 1.80
C GLN A 45 9.81 -1.82 3.13
N LEU A 46 8.93 -2.48 3.88
CA LEU A 46 8.52 -2.02 5.22
C LEU A 46 9.72 -1.96 6.16
N ALA A 47 10.56 -2.99 6.18
CA ALA A 47 11.78 -3.02 6.97
C ALA A 47 12.73 -1.87 6.58
N ALA A 48 12.95 -1.67 5.27
CA ALA A 48 13.78 -0.58 4.76
C ALA A 48 13.26 0.81 5.17
N ILE A 49 11.95 1.03 5.09
CA ILE A 49 11.33 2.30 5.53
C ILE A 49 11.52 2.52 7.03
N GLN A 50 11.34 1.48 7.85
CA GLN A 50 11.54 1.59 9.31
C GLN A 50 13.00 1.91 9.65
N VAL A 51 13.95 1.23 9.01
CA VAL A 51 15.38 1.48 9.18
C VAL A 51 15.72 2.90 8.75
N ALA A 52 15.28 3.33 7.57
CA ALA A 52 15.51 4.68 7.08
C ALA A 52 14.94 5.75 8.04
N ALA A 53 13.74 5.52 8.57
CA ALA A 53 13.12 6.43 9.54
C ALA A 53 13.89 6.50 10.86
N LYS A 54 14.43 5.38 11.35
CA LYS A 54 15.32 5.34 12.54
C LYS A 54 16.62 6.09 12.26
N MET A 55 17.25 5.85 11.10
CA MET A 55 18.51 6.48 10.72
C MET A 55 18.38 7.99 10.50
N ALA A 56 17.27 8.45 9.91
CA ALA A 56 16.99 9.88 9.73
C ALA A 56 16.91 10.66 11.05
N ARG A 57 16.65 9.97 12.18
CA ARG A 57 16.60 10.55 13.53
C ARG A 57 17.90 10.33 14.32
N ALA A 58 18.84 9.54 13.81
CA ALA A 58 20.05 9.23 14.52
C ALA A 58 20.99 10.44 14.55
N ARG A 59 21.45 10.83 15.73
CA ARG A 59 22.50 11.84 15.88
C ARG A 59 23.85 11.22 15.49
N ILE A 60 24.35 11.57 14.32
CA ILE A 60 25.67 11.14 13.85
C ILE A 60 26.73 12.08 14.47
N PRO A 61 27.76 11.56 15.16
CA PRO A 61 28.85 12.38 15.67
C PRO A 61 29.53 13.17 14.53
N PRO A 62 29.91 14.46 14.73
CA PRO A 62 30.45 15.30 13.66
C PRO A 62 31.69 14.74 12.95
N ARG A 63 32.51 13.96 13.66
CA ARG A 63 33.76 13.35 13.15
C ARG A 63 33.63 11.87 12.77
N ALA A 64 32.45 11.27 12.92
CA ALA A 64 32.26 9.86 12.59
C ALA A 64 32.12 9.67 11.07
N ASN A 65 32.63 8.54 10.56
CA ASN A 65 32.32 8.09 9.22
C ASN A 65 30.83 7.74 9.13
N LYS A 66 30.05 8.50 8.36
CA LYS A 66 28.59 8.34 8.26
C LYS A 66 28.18 6.95 7.78
N ARG A 67 28.88 6.40 6.79
CA ARG A 67 28.56 5.09 6.22
C ARG A 67 28.78 4.00 7.26
N GLU A 68 29.94 4.01 7.90
CA GLU A 68 30.29 3.05 8.94
C GLU A 68 29.35 3.14 10.13
N PHE A 69 29.06 4.36 10.60
CA PHE A 69 28.11 4.59 11.69
C PHE A 69 26.71 4.03 11.40
N ILE A 70 26.21 4.19 10.16
CA ILE A 70 24.93 3.63 9.74
C ILE A 70 25.01 2.10 9.69
N LEU A 71 26.05 1.54 9.07
CA LEU A 71 26.21 0.09 8.95
C LEU A 71 26.26 -0.61 10.31
N GLN A 72 27.00 -0.05 11.27
CA GLN A 72 27.11 -0.59 12.63
C GLN A 72 25.80 -0.48 13.45
N ARG A 73 24.78 0.21 12.92
CA ARG A 73 23.46 0.38 13.56
C ARG A 73 22.31 -0.25 12.78
N MET A 74 22.61 -0.98 11.71
CA MET A 74 21.59 -1.75 10.99
C MET A 74 21.11 -2.89 11.90
N PRO A 75 19.81 -2.94 12.27
CA PRO A 75 19.31 -4.01 13.10
C PRO A 75 19.22 -5.32 12.30
N ILE A 76 19.39 -6.44 12.99
CA ILE A 76 19.01 -7.75 12.45
C ILE A 76 17.48 -7.77 12.29
N MET A 77 17.00 -8.28 11.16
CA MET A 77 15.56 -8.51 10.97
C MET A 77 15.13 -9.73 11.79
N THR A 78 14.19 -9.54 12.70
CA THR A 78 13.69 -10.61 13.58
C THR A 78 12.40 -11.26 13.09
N GLU A 79 11.76 -10.69 12.08
CA GLU A 79 10.58 -11.23 11.43
C GLU A 79 10.90 -11.53 9.96
N LEU A 80 10.39 -12.65 9.45
CA LEU A 80 10.54 -13.01 8.05
C LEU A 80 9.81 -11.97 7.18
N PRO A 81 10.43 -11.48 6.08
CA PRO A 81 9.79 -10.50 5.22
C PRO A 81 8.42 -10.93 4.70
N LYS A 82 8.25 -12.22 4.38
CA LYS A 82 6.96 -12.79 3.95
C LYS A 82 5.85 -12.52 4.99
N ASP A 83 6.11 -12.85 6.25
CA ASP A 83 5.14 -12.72 7.34
C ASP A 83 4.83 -11.25 7.62
N ALA A 84 5.86 -10.41 7.67
CA ALA A 84 5.71 -8.97 7.88
C ALA A 84 4.86 -8.32 6.76
N GLY A 85 5.15 -8.68 5.51
CA GLY A 85 4.41 -8.19 4.34
C GLY A 85 2.95 -8.63 4.34
N LYS A 86 2.70 -9.92 4.59
CA LYS A 86 1.35 -10.48 4.68
C LYS A 86 0.53 -9.82 5.79
N LYS A 87 1.04 -9.80 7.03
CA LYS A 87 0.37 -9.15 8.18
C LYS A 87 0.05 -7.68 7.91
N PHE A 88 0.97 -6.96 7.28
CA PHE A 88 0.76 -5.57 6.94
C PHE A 88 -0.40 -5.39 5.96
N VAL A 89 -0.42 -6.15 4.86
CA VAL A 89 -1.50 -6.09 3.87
C VAL A 89 -2.84 -6.47 4.52
N GLU A 90 -2.90 -7.58 5.25
CA GLU A 90 -4.10 -8.04 5.94
C GLU A 90 -4.65 -6.98 6.90
N SER A 91 -3.79 -6.29 7.65
CA SER A 91 -4.20 -5.26 8.62
C SER A 91 -4.91 -4.06 8.01
N CYS A 92 -4.74 -3.82 6.70
CA CYS A 92 -5.38 -2.73 5.97
C CYS A 92 -6.21 -3.21 4.77
N TRP A 93 -6.38 -4.52 4.60
CA TRP A 93 -6.96 -5.13 3.40
C TRP A 93 -8.37 -4.64 3.14
N SER A 94 -9.26 -4.67 4.14
CA SER A 94 -10.65 -4.23 3.97
C SER A 94 -10.76 -2.80 3.44
N LYS A 95 -9.94 -1.88 3.98
CA LYS A 95 -9.91 -0.47 3.54
C LYS A 95 -9.28 -0.30 2.16
N ILE A 96 -8.27 -1.10 1.83
CA ILE A 96 -7.64 -1.10 0.51
C ILE A 96 -8.65 -1.56 -0.53
N VAL A 97 -9.31 -2.70 -0.29
CA VAL A 97 -10.21 -3.29 -1.28
C VAL A 97 -11.48 -2.45 -1.45
N ASP A 98 -12.07 -1.95 -0.38
CA ASP A 98 -13.22 -1.03 -0.47
C ASP A 98 -12.94 0.15 -1.41
N ARG A 99 -11.78 0.81 -1.25
CA ARG A 99 -11.36 1.91 -2.13
C ARG A 99 -11.07 1.45 -3.55
N ALA A 100 -10.39 0.32 -3.69
CA ALA A 100 -10.07 -0.25 -4.99
C ALA A 100 -11.33 -0.59 -5.79
N CYS A 101 -12.34 -1.18 -5.16
CA CYS A 101 -13.57 -1.62 -5.81
C CYS A 101 -14.48 -0.46 -6.19
N ARG A 102 -14.58 0.59 -5.35
CA ARG A 102 -15.26 1.83 -5.75
C ARG A 102 -14.62 2.44 -6.99
N TRP A 103 -13.28 2.56 -6.98
CA TRP A 103 -12.57 3.08 -8.14
C TRP A 103 -12.75 2.17 -9.37
N TRP A 104 -12.69 0.85 -9.19
CA TRP A 104 -12.83 -0.11 -10.27
C TRP A 104 -14.22 -0.07 -10.91
N ALA A 105 -15.29 0.03 -10.13
CA ALA A 105 -16.66 0.15 -10.64
C ALA A 105 -16.82 1.35 -11.59
N GLU A 106 -16.18 2.48 -11.29
CA GLU A 106 -16.25 3.70 -12.11
C GLU A 106 -15.27 3.70 -13.30
N ASN A 107 -14.20 2.90 -13.25
CA ASN A 107 -13.07 3.01 -14.18
C ASN A 107 -12.80 1.73 -14.99
N LYS A 108 -13.51 0.63 -14.74
CA LYS A 108 -13.31 -0.67 -15.38
C LYS A 108 -13.26 -0.58 -16.90
N GLU A 109 -14.23 0.08 -17.52
CA GLU A 109 -14.28 0.22 -18.99
C GLU A 109 -13.08 0.97 -19.55
N LYS A 110 -12.65 2.03 -18.87
CA LYS A 110 -11.51 2.87 -19.28
C LYS A 110 -10.16 2.14 -19.21
N PHE A 111 -10.03 1.22 -18.26
CA PHE A 111 -8.82 0.47 -18.01
C PHE A 111 -8.85 -0.96 -18.57
N SER A 112 -9.98 -1.39 -19.13
CA SER A 112 -10.10 -2.64 -19.86
C SER A 112 -9.13 -2.66 -21.04
N GLY A 113 -8.33 -3.73 -21.14
CA GLY A 113 -7.28 -3.89 -22.16
C GLY A 113 -6.06 -2.98 -21.98
N LYS A 114 -5.95 -2.20 -20.88
CA LYS A 114 -4.72 -1.45 -20.57
C LYS A 114 -3.71 -2.36 -19.90
N ASP A 115 -2.42 -2.02 -20.08
CA ASP A 115 -1.35 -2.71 -19.37
C ASP A 115 -1.45 -2.52 -17.85
N ALA A 116 -0.86 -3.45 -17.11
CA ALA A 116 -0.90 -3.43 -15.66
C ALA A 116 -0.28 -2.17 -15.05
N LYS A 117 0.74 -1.58 -15.71
CA LYS A 117 1.38 -0.34 -15.25
C LYS A 117 0.38 0.82 -15.25
N MET A 118 -0.45 0.94 -16.27
CA MET A 118 -1.49 1.96 -16.36
C MET A 118 -2.57 1.74 -15.30
N ILE A 119 -2.99 0.50 -15.09
CA ILE A 119 -3.95 0.13 -14.02
C ILE A 119 -3.38 0.51 -12.65
N ILE A 120 -2.15 0.08 -12.33
CA ILE A 120 -1.48 0.40 -11.06
C ILE A 120 -1.34 1.92 -10.87
N ARG A 121 -0.99 2.68 -11.92
CA ARG A 121 -0.89 4.14 -11.84
C ARG A 121 -2.21 4.83 -11.52
N GLY A 122 -3.33 4.30 -12.03
CA GLY A 122 -4.66 4.81 -11.74
C GLY A 122 -5.14 4.43 -10.34
N LEU A 123 -4.94 3.17 -9.96
CA LEU A 123 -5.42 2.60 -8.71
C LEU A 123 -4.63 3.05 -7.47
N ALA A 124 -3.31 3.15 -7.58
CA ALA A 124 -2.42 3.42 -6.44
C ALA A 124 -2.78 4.70 -5.66
N PRO A 125 -3.03 5.86 -6.30
CA PRO A 125 -3.46 7.07 -5.58
C PRO A 125 -4.73 6.88 -4.75
N GLU A 126 -5.68 6.08 -5.23
CA GLU A 126 -6.99 5.88 -4.59
C GLU A 126 -6.89 5.03 -3.32
N ILE A 127 -6.03 4.02 -3.33
CA ILE A 127 -5.80 3.16 -2.17
C ILE A 127 -4.81 3.77 -1.17
N ALA A 128 -4.00 4.76 -1.58
CA ALA A 128 -2.99 5.38 -0.72
C ALA A 128 -3.49 5.87 0.66
N PRO A 129 -4.71 6.43 0.81
CA PRO A 129 -5.24 6.81 2.11
C PRO A 129 -5.51 5.64 3.06
N ALA A 130 -5.75 4.42 2.55
CA ALA A 130 -5.90 3.21 3.38
C ALA A 130 -4.57 2.74 3.99
N ILE A 131 -3.45 3.11 3.36
CA ILE A 131 -2.11 2.79 3.86
C ILE A 131 -1.75 3.67 5.07
N PRO A 132 -1.26 3.09 6.19
CA PRO A 132 -0.81 3.86 7.35
C PRO A 132 0.23 4.92 6.96
N ALA A 133 0.06 6.15 7.46
CA ALA A 133 0.87 7.30 7.03
C ALA A 133 2.40 7.07 7.17
N LYS A 134 2.84 6.35 8.20
CA LYS A 134 4.26 6.00 8.42
C LYS A 134 4.87 5.07 7.37
N PHE A 135 4.04 4.38 6.59
CA PHE A 135 4.43 3.46 5.52
C PHE A 135 3.91 3.90 4.14
N ARG A 136 3.32 5.09 4.04
CA ARG A 136 2.75 5.65 2.81
C ARG A 136 3.85 6.14 1.87
N ALA A 137 4.65 5.20 1.38
CA ALA A 137 5.67 5.40 0.37
C ALA A 137 5.15 4.95 -1.00
N GLY A 138 5.64 5.59 -2.07
CA GLY A 138 5.23 5.24 -3.44
C GLY A 138 5.46 3.76 -3.78
N SER A 139 6.52 3.14 -3.26
CA SER A 139 6.82 1.72 -3.47
C SER A 139 5.79 0.81 -2.80
N ILE A 140 5.45 1.07 -1.53
CA ILE A 140 4.42 0.30 -0.81
C ILE A 140 3.08 0.40 -1.53
N ILE A 141 2.65 1.62 -1.88
CA ILE A 141 1.36 1.82 -2.53
C ILE A 141 1.32 1.14 -3.91
N ALA A 142 2.39 1.28 -4.71
CA ALA A 142 2.48 0.64 -6.02
C ALA A 142 2.48 -0.90 -5.92
N LEU A 143 3.19 -1.47 -4.94
CA LEU A 143 3.20 -2.91 -4.69
C LEU A 143 1.85 -3.43 -4.20
N THR A 144 1.16 -2.69 -3.33
CA THR A 144 -0.20 -3.06 -2.90
C THR A 144 -1.20 -3.00 -4.05
N ALA A 145 -1.08 -2.00 -4.93
CA ALA A 145 -1.89 -1.95 -6.15
C ALA A 145 -1.55 -3.11 -7.11
N ALA A 146 -0.26 -3.46 -7.25
CA ALA A 146 0.15 -4.63 -8.05
C ALA A 146 -0.41 -5.94 -7.47
N LEU A 147 -0.44 -6.09 -6.14
CA LEU A 147 -1.06 -7.25 -5.48
C LEU A 147 -2.55 -7.39 -5.84
N LEU A 148 -3.31 -6.29 -5.82
CA LEU A 148 -4.72 -6.30 -6.25
C LEU A 148 -4.88 -6.68 -7.73
N VAL A 149 -3.99 -6.19 -8.59
CA VAL A 149 -3.98 -6.54 -10.02
C VAL A 149 -3.63 -8.02 -10.21
N LYS A 150 -2.65 -8.55 -9.45
CA LYS A 150 -2.24 -9.97 -9.49
C LYS A 150 -3.37 -10.90 -9.07
N GLU A 151 -4.12 -10.54 -8.03
CA GLU A 151 -5.28 -11.29 -7.56
C GLU A 151 -6.49 -11.18 -8.51
N GLY A 152 -6.49 -10.18 -9.39
CA GLY A 152 -7.56 -9.87 -10.32
C GLY A 152 -8.64 -9.00 -9.66
N LEU A 153 -8.75 -7.75 -10.12
CA LEU A 153 -9.69 -6.76 -9.53
C LEU A 153 -11.15 -7.22 -9.56
N ASP A 154 -11.60 -7.84 -10.66
CA ASP A 154 -12.96 -8.37 -10.77
C ASP A 154 -13.23 -9.45 -9.70
N LYS A 155 -12.34 -10.44 -9.61
CA LYS A 155 -12.42 -11.52 -8.61
C LYS A 155 -12.39 -10.98 -7.19
N VAL A 156 -11.55 -9.98 -6.92
CA VAL A 156 -11.42 -9.36 -5.60
C VAL A 156 -12.71 -8.63 -5.22
N CYS A 157 -13.30 -7.87 -6.14
CA CYS A 157 -14.51 -7.08 -5.89
C CYS A 157 -15.79 -7.92 -5.83
N GLU A 158 -15.90 -8.98 -6.63
CA GLU A 158 -17.04 -9.92 -6.56
C GLU A 158 -17.11 -10.65 -5.22
N LYS A 159 -15.97 -11.07 -4.67
CA LYS A 159 -15.91 -11.74 -3.36
C LYS A 159 -16.48 -10.89 -2.22
N ILE A 160 -16.32 -9.57 -2.28
CA ILE A 160 -16.86 -8.66 -1.26
C ILE A 160 -18.38 -8.56 -1.39
N ALA A 161 -18.91 -8.41 -2.60
CA ALA A 161 -20.35 -8.36 -2.82
C ALA A 161 -21.07 -9.63 -2.28
N VAL A 162 -20.39 -10.79 -2.38
CA VAL A 162 -20.89 -12.06 -1.82
C VAL A 162 -20.80 -12.08 -0.29
N GLN A 163 -19.71 -11.59 0.30
CA GLN A 163 -19.58 -11.53 1.77
C GLN A 163 -20.56 -10.54 2.43
N GLU A 164 -20.84 -9.41 1.77
CA GLU A 164 -21.82 -8.42 2.25
C GLU A 164 -23.26 -8.92 2.13
N SER A 165 -23.59 -9.69 1.08
CA SER A 165 -24.93 -10.28 0.93
C SER A 165 -25.21 -11.42 1.90
N ILE A 166 -24.19 -12.23 2.25
CA ILE A 166 -24.31 -13.29 3.26
C ILE A 166 -24.34 -12.72 4.68
N GLY A 167 -23.52 -11.69 4.98
CA GLY A 167 -23.52 -11.01 6.29
C GLY A 167 -24.79 -10.19 6.56
N GLY A 168 -25.41 -9.64 5.50
CA GLY A 168 -26.69 -8.93 5.59
C GLY A 168 -27.88 -9.83 5.89
N ALA A 169 -27.88 -11.08 5.41
CA ALA A 169 -28.95 -12.05 5.67
C ALA A 169 -28.96 -12.54 7.14
N ALA A 170 -27.80 -12.63 7.79
CA ALA A 170 -27.71 -13.09 9.18
C ALA A 170 -28.17 -12.05 10.23
N SER A 171 -28.41 -10.79 9.82
CA SER A 171 -28.79 -9.70 10.74
C SER A 171 -30.29 -9.39 10.77
N GLN A 172 -31.11 -10.08 9.96
CA GLN A 172 -32.57 -9.84 9.89
C GLN A 172 -33.43 -10.86 10.67
N GLU A 173 -32.85 -11.91 11.26
CA GLU A 173 -33.60 -12.98 11.95
C GLU A 173 -33.63 -12.83 13.49
N ASN A 174 -33.49 -11.60 14.03
CA ASN A 174 -33.55 -11.38 15.49
C ASN A 174 -34.28 -10.08 15.89
N ALA A 175 -35.40 -9.79 15.22
CA ALA A 175 -36.31 -8.73 15.65
C ALA A 175 -37.77 -9.19 15.52
N GLN A 176 -38.20 -10.12 16.38
CA GLN A 176 -39.61 -10.32 16.69
C GLN A 176 -39.91 -9.69 18.06
N PRO A 177 -40.81 -8.70 18.15
CA PRO A 177 -41.24 -8.18 19.43
C PRO A 177 -42.25 -9.15 20.07
N SER A 178 -42.10 -9.35 21.38
CA SER A 178 -43.16 -9.90 22.26
C SER A 178 -44.11 -8.78 22.69
#